data_AF-A0A2N2S7Q4-F1
#
_entry.id   AF-A0A2N2S7Q4-F1
#
_cell.length_a   1.000
_cell.length_b   1.000
_cell.length_c   1.000
_cell.angle_alpha   90.00
_cell.angle_beta   90.00
_cell.angle_gamma   90.00
#
_symmetry.space_group_name_H-M   'P 1'
#
loop_
_entity.id
_entity.type
_entity.pdbx_description
1 polymer ?
#
loop_
_entity_poly.entity_id
_entity_poly.type
_entity_poly.pdbx_seq_one_letter_code
_entity_poly.pdbx_strand_id
1 'polypeptide(L)' 'MTQMTPPEIVSELDKHIVGQNRAKKSVAIALRNRWRRAQVAEPLRSEITPKNILMIGPTGVG' A
#
# COMPACT_ATOMS: atom_id res chain seq x y z
N MET A 1 4.11 6.11 11.72
CA MET A 1 3.70 5.27 10.57
C MET A 1 3.67 3.83 11.05
N THR A 2 2.62 3.07 10.72
CA THR A 2 2.50 1.67 11.14
C THR A 2 3.67 0.85 10.57
N GLN A 3 4.28 -0.01 11.39
CA GLN A 3 5.40 -0.87 10.98
C GLN A 3 4.96 -2.11 10.20
N MET A 4 3.65 -2.24 9.95
CA MET A 4 3.04 -3.39 9.31
C MET A 4 3.74 -3.71 7.97
N THR A 5 3.96 -4.99 7.77
CA THR A 5 4.43 -5.58 6.53
C THR A 5 3.27 -5.68 5.54
N PRO A 6 3.55 -5.76 4.22
CA PRO A 6 2.48 -5.91 3.24
C PRO A 6 1.52 -7.09 3.51
N PRO A 7 1.97 -8.28 3.93
CA PRO A 7 1.08 -9.37 4.31
C PRO A 7 0.16 -9.04 5.49
N GLU A 8 0.66 -8.36 6.53
CA GLU A 8 -0.16 -7.95 7.68
C GLU A 8 -1.22 -6.92 7.26
N ILE A 9 -0.86 -5.98 6.39
CA ILE A 9 -1.83 -5.00 5.85
C ILE A 9 -2.92 -5.71 5.05
N VAL A 10 -2.55 -6.67 4.20
CA VAL A 10 -3.54 -7.47 3.45
C VAL A 10 -4.44 -8.26 4.39
N SER A 11 -3.87 -8.92 5.41
CA SER A 11 -4.64 -9.66 6.42
C SER A 11 -5.59 -8.77 7.20
N GLU A 12 -5.23 -7.51 7.45
CA GLU A 12 -6.13 -6.55 8.08
C GLU A 12 -7.26 -6.14 7.12
N LEU A 13 -6.94 -5.89 5.86
CA LEU A 13 -7.94 -5.58 4.83
C LEU A 13 -8.90 -6.75 4.57
N ASP A 14 -8.44 -7.99 4.71
CA ASP A 14 -9.24 -9.21 4.55
C ASP A 14 -10.37 -9.31 5.60
N LYS A 15 -10.25 -8.64 6.76
CA LYS A 15 -11.32 -8.58 7.77
C LYS A 15 -12.51 -7.73 7.34
N HIS A 16 -12.31 -6.82 6.38
CA HIS A 16 -13.29 -5.79 6.02
C HIS A 16 -13.76 -5.88 4.57
N ILE A 17 -12.90 -6.37 3.67
CA ILE A 17 -13.15 -6.42 2.24
C ILE A 17 -13.05 -7.89 1.82
N VAL A 18 -14.04 -8.41 1.11
CA VAL A 18 -14.00 -9.78 0.59
C VAL A 18 -13.36 -9.79 -0.80
N GLY A 19 -12.36 -10.66 -1.03
CA GLY A 19 -11.68 -10.76 -2.32
C GLY A 19 -10.76 -9.57 -2.64
N GLN A 20 -10.71 -9.12 -3.90
CA GLN A 20 -9.88 -7.99 -4.36
C GLN A 20 -8.38 -8.08 -4.02
N ASN A 21 -7.81 -9.30 -4.02
CA ASN A 21 -6.42 -9.57 -3.61
C ASN A 21 -5.38 -8.67 -4.30
N ARG A 22 -5.57 -8.37 -5.59
CA ARG A 22 -4.66 -7.50 -6.36
C ARG A 22 -4.73 -6.05 -5.91
N ALA A 23 -5.91 -5.53 -5.58
CA ALA A 23 -6.09 -4.17 -5.08
C ALA A 23 -5.49 -4.04 -3.68
N LYS A 24 -5.81 -4.98 -2.76
CA LYS A 24 -5.24 -5.02 -1.40
C LYS A 24 -3.71 -5.05 -1.42
N LYS A 25 -3.12 -5.91 -2.25
CA LYS A 25 -1.66 -5.99 -2.42
C LYS A 25 -1.07 -4.67 -2.93
N SER A 26 -1.69 -4.04 -3.91
CA SER A 26 -1.23 -2.75 -4.46
C SER A 26 -1.21 -1.67 -3.38
N VAL A 27 -2.29 -1.56 -2.61
CA VAL A 27 -2.42 -0.60 -1.50
C VAL A 27 -1.40 -0.88 -0.40
N ALA A 28 -1.23 -2.14 0.00
CA ALA A 28 -0.27 -2.55 1.01
C ALA A 28 1.18 -2.20 0.62
N ILE A 29 1.55 -2.40 -0.65
CA ILE A 29 2.87 -2.02 -1.18
C ILE A 29 3.06 -0.50 -1.19
N ALA A 30 2.06 0.25 -1.65
CA ALA A 30 2.13 1.72 -1.66
C ALA A 30 2.31 2.29 -0.24
N LEU A 31 1.60 1.74 0.75
CA LEU A 31 1.78 2.12 2.14
C LEU A 31 3.18 1.74 2.66
N ARG A 32 3.65 0.51 2.38
CA ARG A 32 4.98 0.06 2.79
C ARG A 32 6.10 0.90 2.17
N ASN A 33 5.92 1.39 0.94
CA ASN A 33 6.90 2.27 0.30
C ASN A 33 7.04 3.62 1.01
N ARG A 34 5.99 4.13 1.68
CA ARG A 34 6.11 5.33 2.52
C ARG A 34 7.00 5.07 3.74
N TRP A 35 6.82 3.93 4.39
CA TRP A 35 7.68 3.51 5.50
C TRP A 35 9.12 3.30 5.03
N ARG A 36 9.34 2.62 3.90
CA ARG A 36 10.68 2.43 3.31
C ARG A 36 11.36 3.76 3.00
N ARG A 37 10.64 4.72 2.39
CA ARG A 37 11.16 6.06 2.12
C ARG A 37 11.67 6.75 3.39
N ALA A 38 10.95 6.62 4.51
CA ALA A 38 11.37 7.22 5.78
C ALA A 38 12.69 6.65 6.32
N GLN A 39 13.08 5.43 5.92
CA GLN A 39 14.34 4.79 6.29
C GLN A 39 15.52 5.16 5.36
N VAL A 40 15.26 5.83 4.24
CA VAL A 40 16.31 6.28 3.31
C VAL A 40 16.92 7.59 3.81
N ALA A 41 18.22 7.79 3.66
CA ALA A 41 18.90 9.04 4.02
C ALA A 41 18.71 10.13 2.94
N GLU A 42 18.93 11.39 3.30
CA GLU A 42 18.98 12.48 2.32
C GLU A 42 20.26 12.41 1.46
N PRO A 43 20.23 12.94 0.21
CA PRO A 43 19.12 13.63 -0.46
C PRO A 43 18.12 12.67 -1.13
N LEU A 44 18.44 11.37 -1.22
CA LEU A 44 17.66 10.40 -1.97
C LEU A 44 16.23 10.25 -1.45
N ARG A 45 16.00 10.45 -0.16
CA ARG A 45 14.66 10.41 0.44
C ARG A 45 13.70 11.39 -0.24
N SER A 46 14.14 12.61 -0.53
CA SER A 46 13.34 13.67 -1.14
C SER A 46 12.96 13.37 -2.61
N GLU A 47 13.84 12.67 -3.33
CA GLU A 47 13.63 12.22 -4.71
C GLU A 47 12.61 11.07 -4.84
N ILE A 48 12.33 10.33 -3.75
CA ILE A 48 11.40 9.20 -3.77
C ILE A 48 9.96 9.69 -3.70
N THR A 49 9.29 9.68 -4.85
CA THR A 49 7.87 10.04 -4.99
C THR A 49 6.92 8.92 -4.55
N PRO A 50 5.71 9.27 -4.06
CA PRO A 50 4.68 8.29 -3.73
C PRO A 50 4.29 7.42 -4.94
N LYS A 51 4.02 6.14 -4.69
CA LYS A 51 3.47 5.22 -5.70
C LYS A 51 1.95 5.31 -5.70
N ASN A 52 1.42 6.29 -6.43
CA ASN A 52 -0.02 6.48 -6.60
C ASN A 52 -0.65 5.28 -7.32
N ILE A 53 -1.91 4.99 -7.01
CA ILE A 53 -2.64 3.84 -7.53
C ILE A 53 -3.87 4.36 -8.29
N LEU A 54 -4.08 3.84 -9.49
CA LEU A 54 -5.33 3.96 -10.22
C LEU A 54 -6.09 2.63 -10.09
N MET A 55 -7.27 2.65 -9.47
CA MET A 55 -8.15 1.49 -9.41
C MET A 55 -9.11 1.50 -10.59
N ILE A 56 -9.32 0.35 -11.22
CA ILE A 56 -10.23 0.19 -12.36
C ILE A 56 -11.12 -1.02 -12.08
N GLY A 57 -12.43 -0.80 -12.06
CA GLY A 57 -13.43 -1.84 -11.82
C GLY A 57 -14.87 -1.29 -11.89
N PRO A 58 -15.88 -2.17 -12.02
CA PRO A 58 -17.28 -1.74 -12.02
C PRO A 58 -17.73 -1.30 -10.61
N THR A 59 -18.95 -0.78 -10.50
CA THR A 59 -19.48 -0.31 -9.22
C THR A 59 -19.73 -1.47 -8.24
N GLY A 60 -19.61 -1.20 -6.93
CA GLY A 60 -19.96 -2.16 -5.86
C GLY A 60 -18.98 -3.32 -5.63
N VAL A 61 -17.77 -3.29 -6.20
CA VAL A 61 -16.80 -4.41 -6.12
C VAL A 61 -15.73 -4.27 -5.03
N GLY A 62 -15.60 -3.10 -4.42
CA GLY A 62 -14.57 -2.78 -3.43
C GLY A 62 -15.15 -2.65 -2.06
#